data_AF-A0A964P452-F1
#
_entry.id   AF-A0A964P452-F1
#
_cell.length_a   1.000
_cell.length_b   1.000
_cell.length_c   1.000
_cell.angle_alpha   90.00
_cell.angle_beta   90.00
_cell.angle_gamma   90.00
#
_symmetry.space_group_name_H-M   'P 1'
#
loop_
_entity.id
_entity.type
_entity.pdbx_description
1 polymer ?
#
loop_
_entity_poly.entity_id
_entity_poly.type
_entity_poly.pdbx_seq_one_letter_code
_entity_poly.pdbx_strand_id
1 'polypeptide(L)'
;MRSRTGSSSSVRTRAGPRTTDRGSRYLRSPDLEAVRHYLMPRLDGLTVTENEAPLPGLVRTGADDLATLVGHGFGEIHRLGKFLIWFVDDDRLLVVTHMLTGRFHWVEKGTRKPGLIGGVLRFDDGHEVRYSDMRRMGRRYLVPKDGLD
;
A
#
# COMPACT_ATOMS: atom_id res chain seq x y z
N MET A 1 -75.30 -20.43 22.16
CA MET A 1 -74.30 -20.93 23.13
C MET A 1 -72.96 -20.28 22.80
N ARG A 2 -72.31 -19.67 23.78
CA ARG A 2 -71.09 -18.86 23.63
C ARG A 2 -69.87 -19.74 23.38
N SER A 3 -68.95 -19.27 22.54
CA SER A 3 -67.50 -19.36 22.79
C SER A 3 -66.72 -18.43 21.86
N ARG A 4 -66.13 -17.40 22.47
CA ARG A 4 -64.96 -16.65 21.97
C ARG A 4 -63.70 -17.44 22.33
N THR A 5 -62.74 -17.47 21.42
CA THR A 5 -61.27 -17.43 21.62
C THR A 5 -60.69 -17.45 20.20
N GLY A 6 -59.94 -16.48 19.68
CA GLY A 6 -58.85 -15.73 20.30
C GLY A 6 -57.53 -16.31 19.80
N SER A 7 -56.63 -15.42 19.34
CA SER A 7 -55.22 -15.66 18.94
C SER A 7 -55.01 -15.82 17.43
N SER A 8 -54.48 -14.86 16.67
CA SER A 8 -53.30 -13.98 16.78
C SER A 8 -52.27 -14.38 15.72
N SER A 9 -51.77 -13.35 15.01
CA SER A 9 -50.49 -13.31 14.29
C SER A 9 -50.40 -14.15 13.01
N SER A 10 -49.79 -13.73 11.91
CA SER A 10 -48.81 -12.66 11.72
C SER A 10 -48.77 -12.27 10.24
N VAL A 11 -48.69 -10.97 9.99
CA VAL A 11 -48.41 -10.37 8.69
C VAL A 11 -47.02 -10.85 8.24
N ARG A 12 -46.96 -11.54 7.09
CA ARG A 12 -45.69 -11.85 6.41
C ARG A 12 -45.12 -10.56 5.82
N THR A 13 -44.28 -9.88 6.58
CA THR A 13 -43.44 -8.81 6.04
C THR A 13 -42.43 -9.44 5.08
N ARG A 14 -42.52 -9.11 3.79
CA ARG A 14 -41.47 -9.42 2.81
C ARG A 14 -40.20 -8.71 3.26
N ALA A 15 -39.20 -9.50 3.68
CA ALA A 15 -37.86 -9.02 3.88
C ALA A 15 -37.32 -8.48 2.54
N GLY A 16 -37.01 -7.18 2.50
CA GLY A 16 -36.18 -6.61 1.44
C GLY A 16 -34.80 -7.31 1.40
N PRO A 17 -34.03 -7.16 0.31
CA PRO A 17 -32.73 -7.79 0.19
C PRO A 17 -31.85 -7.32 1.35
N ARG A 18 -31.56 -8.24 2.28
CA ARG A 18 -30.47 -8.09 3.24
C ARG A 18 -29.20 -8.11 2.42
N THR A 19 -28.64 -6.94 2.14
CA THR A 19 -27.23 -6.77 1.79
C THR A 19 -26.44 -7.41 2.91
N THR A 20 -26.06 -8.67 2.71
CA THR A 20 -25.03 -9.28 3.53
C THR A 20 -23.76 -8.54 3.18
N ASP A 21 -23.36 -7.65 4.09
CA ASP A 21 -21.98 -7.24 4.28
C ASP A 21 -21.14 -8.53 4.28
N ARG A 22 -20.65 -8.93 3.10
CA ARG A 22 -19.46 -9.75 2.99
C ARG A 22 -18.32 -8.82 3.32
N GLY A 23 -18.25 -8.46 4.60
CA GLY A 23 -17.08 -7.89 5.21
C GLY A 23 -15.94 -8.83 4.88
N SER A 24 -15.16 -8.45 3.88
CA SER A 24 -13.86 -9.03 3.70
C SER A 24 -13.09 -8.65 4.94
N ARG A 25 -13.12 -9.54 5.94
CA ARG A 25 -12.11 -9.58 6.99
C ARG A 25 -10.81 -9.97 6.30
N TYR A 26 -10.29 -9.09 5.44
CA TYR A 26 -8.87 -8.99 5.21
C TYR A 26 -8.31 -8.72 6.59
N LEU A 27 -7.82 -9.79 7.22
CA LEU A 27 -6.98 -9.74 8.39
C LEU A 27 -5.97 -8.63 8.08
N ARG A 28 -6.11 -7.48 8.77
CA ARG A 28 -5.24 -6.33 8.57
C ARG A 28 -3.83 -6.85 8.82
N SER A 29 -3.06 -7.10 7.76
CA SER A 29 -1.68 -7.55 7.97
C SER A 29 -0.98 -6.44 8.74
N PRO A 30 -0.60 -6.63 10.02
CA PRO A 30 0.00 -5.57 10.81
C PRO A 30 1.30 -5.07 10.16
N ASP A 31 1.90 -5.89 9.30
CA ASP A 31 3.14 -5.60 8.60
C ASP A 31 3.08 -4.30 7.79
N LEU A 32 2.01 -4.00 7.05
CA LEU A 32 1.96 -2.77 6.24
C LEU A 32 1.67 -1.51 7.07
N GLU A 33 0.85 -1.63 8.13
CA GLU A 33 0.66 -0.52 9.06
C GLU A 33 1.94 -0.25 9.86
N ALA A 34 2.66 -1.30 10.25
CA ALA A 34 3.97 -1.19 10.90
C ALA A 34 4.99 -0.54 9.96
N VAL A 35 5.03 -0.94 8.68
CA VAL A 35 5.86 -0.29 7.66
C VAL A 35 5.52 1.19 7.55
N ARG A 36 4.24 1.54 7.44
CA ARG A 36 3.78 2.95 7.40
C ARG A 36 4.29 3.71 8.62
N HIS A 37 4.03 3.21 9.82
CA HIS A 37 4.44 3.85 11.06
C HIS A 37 5.96 3.94 11.22
N TYR A 38 6.70 2.97 10.67
CA TYR A 38 8.14 2.95 10.70
C TYR A 38 8.78 3.94 9.71
N LEU A 39 8.25 4.04 8.49
CA LEU A 39 8.86 4.86 7.43
C LEU A 39 8.42 6.32 7.46
N MET A 40 7.16 6.61 7.78
CA MET A 40 6.65 8.00 7.77
C MET A 40 7.52 9.00 8.53
N PRO A 41 7.86 8.80 9.82
CA PRO A 41 8.66 9.79 10.56
C PRO A 41 10.12 9.90 10.07
N ARG A 42 10.60 8.95 9.25
CA ARG A 42 11.97 8.96 8.70
C ARG A 42 12.06 9.66 7.37
N LEU A 43 10.97 9.70 6.62
CA LEU A 43 10.91 10.30 5.28
C LEU A 43 10.55 11.78 5.32
N ASP A 44 10.01 12.26 6.45
CA ASP A 44 9.59 13.63 6.61
C ASP A 44 10.75 14.60 6.35
N GLY A 45 10.54 15.50 5.38
CA GLY A 45 11.54 16.49 4.96
C GLY A 45 12.70 15.97 4.12
N LEU A 46 12.75 14.68 3.78
CA LEU A 46 13.83 14.12 2.97
C LEU A 46 13.52 14.14 1.48
N THR A 47 14.56 14.38 0.68
CA THR A 47 14.46 14.39 -0.79
C THR A 47 15.14 13.17 -1.39
N VAL A 48 14.50 12.54 -2.39
CA VAL A 48 15.11 11.44 -3.14
C VAL A 48 16.26 11.98 -4.01
N THR A 49 17.46 11.44 -3.81
CA THR A 49 18.66 11.79 -4.58
C THR A 49 18.97 10.78 -5.69
N GLU A 50 18.51 9.54 -5.53
CA GLU A 50 18.73 8.49 -6.52
C GLU A 50 17.62 7.42 -6.43
N ASN A 51 17.23 6.86 -7.57
CA ASN A 51 16.31 5.75 -7.64
C ASN A 51 16.89 4.62 -8.52
N GLU A 52 16.93 3.41 -7.97
CA GLU A 52 17.29 2.20 -8.71
C GLU A 52 16.09 1.25 -8.82
N ALA A 53 15.94 0.62 -9.99
CA ALA A 53 14.99 -0.47 -10.21
C ALA A 53 15.69 -1.73 -10.75
N PRO A 54 16.45 -2.46 -9.92
CA PRO A 54 17.24 -3.62 -10.36
C PRO A 54 16.38 -4.77 -10.92
N LEU A 55 15.08 -4.79 -10.61
CA LEU A 55 14.11 -5.73 -11.17
C LEU A 55 13.02 -4.98 -11.93
N PRO A 56 13.23 -4.69 -13.22
CA PRO A 56 12.27 -3.96 -14.05
C PRO A 56 10.90 -4.64 -14.10
N GLY A 57 10.85 -5.98 -14.01
CA GLY A 57 9.60 -6.74 -13.98
C GLY A 57 8.69 -6.45 -12.77
N LEU A 58 9.19 -5.77 -11.73
CA LEU A 58 8.35 -5.30 -10.61
C LEU A 58 7.75 -3.92 -10.88
N VAL A 59 8.25 -3.19 -11.87
CA VAL A 59 7.77 -1.86 -12.25
C VAL A 59 6.75 -2.01 -13.38
N ARG A 60 5.65 -1.27 -13.30
CA ARG A 60 4.54 -1.40 -14.27
C ARG A 60 4.33 -0.16 -15.12
N THR A 61 4.68 1.02 -14.63
CA THR A 61 4.57 2.28 -15.36
C THR A 61 5.76 2.47 -16.31
N GLY A 62 6.95 2.09 -15.84
CA GLY A 62 8.19 2.09 -16.62
C GLY A 62 9.35 2.38 -15.67
N ALA A 63 10.55 1.87 -15.97
CA ALA A 63 11.71 2.18 -15.12
C ALA A 63 12.08 3.67 -15.20
N ASP A 64 11.96 4.27 -16.38
CA ASP A 64 12.21 5.68 -16.63
C ASP A 64 11.25 6.57 -15.84
N ASP A 65 9.97 6.18 -15.73
CA ASP A 65 9.00 6.92 -14.90
C ASP A 65 9.45 6.97 -13.44
N LEU A 66 9.94 5.86 -12.87
CA LEU A 66 10.41 5.89 -11.49
C LEU A 66 11.67 6.75 -11.30
N ALA A 67 12.50 6.92 -12.35
CA ALA A 67 13.68 7.79 -12.27
C ALA A 67 13.28 9.26 -12.02
N THR A 68 12.08 9.66 -12.44
CA THR A 68 11.53 11.01 -12.20
C THR A 68 11.12 11.28 -10.75
N LEU A 69 11.31 10.32 -9.84
CA LEU A 69 11.19 10.56 -8.39
C LEU A 69 12.39 11.32 -7.82
N VAL A 70 13.53 11.36 -8.52
CA VAL A 70 14.70 12.12 -8.07
C VAL A 70 14.37 13.61 -8.02
N GLY A 71 14.74 14.26 -6.92
CA GLY A 71 14.41 15.65 -6.63
C GLY A 71 13.12 15.87 -5.86
N HIS A 72 12.37 14.79 -5.57
CA HIS A 72 11.09 14.85 -4.87
C HIS A 72 11.15 14.16 -3.50
N GLY A 73 10.36 14.66 -2.55
CA GLY A 73 10.11 14.05 -1.25
C GLY A 73 8.80 13.27 -1.19
N PHE A 74 8.53 12.66 -0.03
CA PHE A 74 7.27 11.97 0.24
C PHE A 74 6.55 12.63 1.42
N GLY A 75 5.26 12.97 1.24
CA GLY A 75 4.45 13.62 2.27
C GLY A 75 3.79 12.63 3.22
N GLU A 76 2.97 11.73 2.68
CA GLU A 76 2.26 10.73 3.49
C GLU A 76 2.42 9.34 2.89
N ILE A 77 2.30 8.31 3.74
CA ILE A 77 2.14 6.93 3.30
C ILE A 77 0.77 6.46 3.78
N HIS A 78 -0.06 5.94 2.89
CA HIS A 78 -1.37 5.37 3.21
C HIS A 78 -1.39 3.90 2.87
N ARG A 79 -2.26 3.16 3.56
CA ARG A 79 -2.52 1.75 3.25
C ARG A 79 -3.91 1.62 2.63
N LEU A 80 -3.97 1.01 1.45
CA LEU A 80 -5.22 0.59 0.82
C LEU A 80 -5.17 -0.91 0.55
N GLY A 81 -5.84 -1.71 1.38
CA GLY A 81 -5.86 -3.17 1.22
C GLY A 81 -4.46 -3.79 1.27
N LYS A 82 -3.91 -4.18 0.10
CA LYS A 82 -2.56 -4.75 -0.07
C LYS A 82 -1.51 -3.76 -0.61
N PHE A 83 -1.95 -2.53 -0.87
CA PHE A 83 -1.15 -1.46 -1.45
C PHE A 83 -0.67 -0.54 -0.32
N LEU A 84 0.60 -0.13 -0.42
CA LEU A 84 1.12 1.04 0.25
C LEU A 84 1.23 2.16 -0.79
N ILE A 85 0.59 3.27 -0.50
CA ILE A 85 0.49 4.44 -1.37
C ILE A 85 1.35 5.52 -0.76
N TRP A 86 2.39 5.91 -1.46
CA TRP A 86 3.33 6.95 -1.04
C TRP A 86 3.00 8.21 -1.82
N PHE A 87 2.62 9.26 -1.12
CA PHE A 87 2.31 10.56 -1.72
C PHE A 87 3.61 11.27 -2.01
N VAL A 88 3.87 11.54 -3.28
CA VAL A 88 4.99 12.36 -3.74
C VAL A 88 4.57 13.82 -3.63
N ASP A 89 5.51 14.72 -3.39
CA ASP A 89 5.26 16.16 -3.22
C ASP A 89 4.79 16.91 -4.49
N ASP A 90 4.72 16.22 -5.63
CA ASP A 90 4.33 16.76 -6.93
C ASP A 90 3.05 16.12 -7.51
N ASP A 91 2.08 15.83 -6.63
CA ASP A 91 0.76 15.29 -6.98
C ASP A 91 0.81 13.93 -7.71
N ARG A 92 1.86 13.14 -7.45
CA ARG A 92 1.96 11.74 -7.88
C ARG A 92 1.87 10.79 -6.69
N LEU A 93 1.57 9.54 -7.00
CA LEU A 93 1.47 8.44 -6.04
C LEU A 93 2.39 7.31 -6.46
N LEU A 94 3.34 6.96 -5.60
CA LEU A 94 4.12 5.73 -5.71
C LEU A 94 3.36 4.61 -4.99
N VAL A 95 2.78 3.69 -5.76
CA VAL A 95 1.98 2.58 -5.24
C VAL A 95 2.81 1.30 -5.25
N VAL A 96 3.00 0.68 -4.08
CA VAL A 96 3.81 -0.53 -3.91
C VAL A 96 2.97 -1.66 -3.30
N THR A 97 2.96 -2.84 -3.93
CA THR A 97 2.39 -4.05 -3.33
C THR A 97 3.47 -4.90 -2.64
N HIS A 98 3.20 -5.32 -1.40
CA HIS A 98 4.14 -6.14 -0.62
C HIS A 98 3.96 -7.65 -0.81
N MET A 99 2.79 -8.09 -1.29
CA MET A 99 2.47 -9.51 -1.53
C MET A 99 2.96 -10.44 -0.39
N LEU A 100 3.67 -11.52 -0.69
CA LEU A 100 4.04 -12.57 0.29
C LEU A 100 5.43 -12.36 0.93
N THR A 101 6.40 -11.85 0.18
CA THR A 101 7.81 -11.74 0.62
C THR A 101 8.39 -10.34 0.47
N GLY A 102 7.55 -9.36 0.10
CA GLY A 102 7.96 -7.96 0.04
C GLY A 102 8.32 -7.45 1.42
N ARG A 103 9.49 -6.83 1.55
CA ARG A 103 9.97 -6.18 2.77
C ARG A 103 10.56 -4.83 2.42
N PHE A 104 10.27 -3.83 3.25
CA PHE A 104 10.99 -2.56 3.24
C PHE A 104 12.12 -2.58 4.27
N HIS A 105 13.22 -1.93 3.92
CA HIS A 105 14.36 -1.73 4.80
C HIS A 105 14.73 -0.26 4.77
N TRP A 106 14.96 0.33 5.95
CA TRP A 106 15.57 1.64 6.11
C TRP A 106 17.00 1.42 6.60
N VAL A 107 17.99 1.80 5.79
CA VAL A 107 19.41 1.50 6.06
C VAL A 107 20.30 2.61 5.55
N GLU A 108 21.48 2.76 6.13
CA GLU A 108 22.51 3.65 5.58
C GLU A 108 23.03 3.13 4.24
N LYS A 109 23.41 4.06 3.36
CA LYS A 109 24.10 3.73 2.11
C LYS A 109 25.35 2.87 2.36
N GLY A 110 25.54 1.85 1.53
CA GLY A 110 26.66 0.91 1.67
C GLY A 110 26.40 -0.25 2.64
N THR A 111 25.32 -0.22 3.43
CA THR A 111 24.88 -1.39 4.22
C THR A 111 24.67 -2.59 3.31
N ARG A 112 25.07 -3.79 3.74
CA ARG A 112 24.92 -5.04 2.97
C ARG A 112 23.48 -5.22 2.48
N LYS A 113 23.30 -5.50 1.18
CA LYS A 113 21.97 -5.68 0.56
C LYS A 113 21.31 -6.97 1.06
N PRO A 114 20.09 -6.93 1.63
CA PRO A 114 19.35 -8.13 1.99
C PRO A 114 18.68 -8.76 0.76
N GLY A 115 18.88 -10.06 0.56
CA GLY A 115 18.13 -10.86 -0.41
C GLY A 115 18.05 -10.27 -1.82
N LEU A 116 16.90 -10.46 -2.46
CA LEU A 116 16.66 -10.00 -3.83
C LEU A 116 16.03 -8.60 -3.83
N ILE A 117 16.82 -7.58 -4.16
CA ILE A 117 16.39 -6.18 -4.19
C ILE A 117 15.59 -5.88 -5.46
N GLY A 118 14.37 -5.38 -5.26
CA GLY A 118 13.44 -4.98 -6.30
C GLY A 118 13.38 -3.48 -6.57
N GLY A 119 13.86 -2.65 -5.65
CA GLY A 119 13.96 -1.20 -5.80
C GLY A 119 14.74 -0.55 -4.66
N VAL A 120 15.37 0.60 -4.94
CA VAL A 120 16.10 1.41 -3.97
C VAL A 120 15.74 2.88 -4.22
N LEU A 121 15.37 3.59 -3.16
CA LEU A 121 15.31 5.04 -3.11
C LEU A 121 16.39 5.51 -2.16
N ARG A 122 17.27 6.42 -2.60
CA ARG A 122 18.28 7.07 -1.76
C ARG A 122 17.83 8.47 -1.40
N PHE A 123 18.10 8.88 -0.17
CA PHE A 123 17.73 10.18 0.35
C PHE A 123 18.97 11.05 0.57
N ASP A 124 18.76 12.35 0.72
CA ASP A 124 19.79 13.37 0.94
C ASP A 124 20.50 13.25 2.31
N ASP A 125 19.88 12.62 3.29
CA ASP A 125 20.48 12.29 4.59
C ASP A 125 21.44 11.08 4.56
N GLY A 126 21.61 10.44 3.39
CA GLY A 126 22.49 9.29 3.21
C GLY A 126 21.83 7.93 3.50
N HIS A 127 20.55 7.90 3.85
CA HIS A 127 19.79 6.66 4.01
C HIS A 127 19.17 6.18 2.70
N GLU A 128 18.75 4.92 2.72
CA GLU A 128 18.07 4.25 1.63
C GLU A 128 16.80 3.55 2.13
N VAL A 129 15.70 3.72 1.39
CA VAL A 129 14.59 2.77 1.42
C VAL A 129 14.84 1.71 0.38
N ARG A 130 15.00 0.46 0.82
CA ARG A 130 15.13 -0.70 -0.07
C ARG A 130 13.86 -1.54 -0.02
N TYR A 131 13.37 -1.92 -1.19
CA TYR A 131 12.33 -2.94 -1.31
C TYR A 131 12.99 -4.25 -1.75
N SER A 132 12.88 -5.30 -0.93
CA SER A 132 13.31 -6.65 -1.29
C SER A 132 12.10 -7.56 -1.50
N ASP A 133 12.14 -8.40 -2.52
CA ASP A 133 11.09 -9.39 -2.76
C ASP A 133 11.65 -10.67 -3.40
N MET A 134 11.76 -11.72 -2.60
CA MET A 134 12.30 -13.01 -3.05
C MET A 134 11.42 -13.71 -4.09
N ARG A 135 10.10 -13.51 -4.06
CA ARG A 135 9.15 -14.17 -4.96
C ARG A 135 8.84 -13.33 -6.21
N ARG A 136 9.33 -12.10 -6.30
CA ARG A 136 9.11 -11.16 -7.43
C ARG A 136 7.62 -10.93 -7.74
N MET A 137 6.78 -10.94 -6.71
CA MET A 137 5.34 -10.77 -6.80
C MET A 137 4.91 -9.32 -6.58
N GLY A 138 5.77 -8.50 -5.99
CA GLY A 138 5.58 -7.08 -5.81
C GLY A 138 5.36 -6.34 -7.12
N ARG A 139 4.65 -5.23 -7.03
CA ARG A 139 4.38 -4.32 -8.14
C ARG A 139 4.57 -2.90 -7.66
N ARG A 140 5.20 -2.08 -8.48
CA ARG A 140 5.43 -0.65 -8.28
C ARG A 140 4.82 0.11 -9.45
N TYR A 141 4.05 1.12 -9.12
CA TYR A 141 3.40 2.03 -10.06
C TYR A 141 3.72 3.46 -9.63
N LEU A 142 3.94 4.34 -10.59
CA LEU A 142 3.93 5.78 -10.38
C LEU A 142 2.79 6.38 -11.19
N VAL A 143 1.79 6.91 -10.51
CA VAL A 143 0.56 7.41 -11.16
C VAL A 143 0.25 8.83 -10.70
N PRO A 144 -0.45 9.64 -11.51
CA PRO A 144 -1.03 10.90 -11.04
C PRO A 144 -2.01 10.63 -9.89
N LYS A 145 -2.06 11.53 -8.91
CA LYS A 145 -2.97 11.43 -7.77
C LYS A 145 -4.43 11.40 -8.18
N ASP A 146 -4.80 12.15 -9.22
CA ASP A 146 -6.16 12.20 -9.77
C ASP A 146 -6.53 10.94 -10.57
N GLY A 147 -5.58 10.01 -10.79
CA GLY A 147 -5.83 8.74 -11.47
C GLY A 147 -6.31 7.61 -10.55
N LEU A 148 -6.53 7.90 -9.27
CA LEU A 148 -6.95 6.97 -8.23
C LEU A 148 -8.39 7.26 -7.75
N ASP A 149 -9.34 7.27 -8.69
CA ASP A 149 -10.79 7.14 -8.45
C ASP A 149 -11.21 5.67 -8.32
#